data_AF-A0A7L4HWQ1-F1
#
_entry.id   AF-A0A7L4HWQ1-F1
#
_cell.length_a   1.000
_cell.length_b   1.000
_cell.length_c   1.000
_cell.angle_alpha   90.00
_cell.angle_beta   90.00
_cell.angle_gamma   90.00
#
_symmetry.space_group_name_H-M   'P 1'
#
loop_
_entity.id
_entity.type
_entity.pdbx_description
1 polymer ?
#
loop_
_entity_poly.entity_id
_entity_poly.type
_entity_poly.pdbx_seq_one_letter_code
_entity_poly.pdbx_strand_id
1 'polypeptide(L)'
;MKAGVAALAAGIFGATGVLLFLIAFGTDYWLLATETCGAETPTEVRKEILTFHHEGFFWRCWFFGEGHPETIWTFWYSDQAHPKFCMHGYLFPMPIALGPFPHPSYDTTAVYRGFWTAFIVLAVAAGLVGGLLLVCGVPFVSPRSYKVGGGFLLASGKL
;
A
#
# COMPACT_ATOMS: atom_id res chain seq x y z
N MET A 1 -38.53 8.99 4.89
CA MET A 1 -37.55 8.16 5.61
C MET A 1 -36.84 9.05 6.64
N LYS A 2 -36.86 8.70 7.94
CA LYS A 2 -36.06 9.37 8.99
C LYS A 2 -34.57 8.97 8.87
N ALA A 3 -33.99 9.20 7.70
CA ALA A 3 -32.67 8.67 7.32
C ALA A 3 -31.50 9.62 7.64
N GLY A 4 -31.77 10.85 8.07
CA GLY A 4 -30.77 11.93 8.08
C GLY A 4 -29.47 11.59 8.84
N VAL A 5 -29.58 11.13 10.08
CA VAL A 5 -28.39 10.88 10.93
C VAL A 5 -27.63 9.63 10.47
N ALA A 6 -28.32 8.53 10.19
CA ALA A 6 -27.69 7.29 9.76
C ALA A 6 -27.02 7.42 8.38
N ALA A 7 -27.67 8.11 7.44
CA ALA A 7 -27.10 8.37 6.12
C ALA A 7 -25.90 9.32 6.17
N LEU A 8 -25.97 10.35 7.03
CA LEU A 8 -24.85 11.27 7.26
C LEU A 8 -23.65 10.51 7.85
N ALA A 9 -23.86 9.70 8.89
CA ALA A 9 -22.81 8.89 9.49
C ALA A 9 -22.19 7.94 8.45
N ALA A 10 -23.01 7.20 7.69
CA ALA A 10 -22.54 6.32 6.63
C ALA A 10 -21.74 7.07 5.55
N GLY A 11 -22.17 8.28 5.18
CA GLY A 11 -21.46 9.15 4.25
C GLY A 11 -20.09 9.58 4.77
N ILE A 12 -19.99 10.01 6.03
CA ILE A 12 -18.73 10.40 6.68
C ILE A 12 -17.77 9.22 6.74
N PHE A 13 -18.21 8.07 7.24
CA PHE A 13 -17.36 6.89 7.34
C PHE A 13 -16.95 6.36 5.96
N GLY A 14 -17.87 6.32 5.00
CA GLY A 14 -17.57 5.89 3.63
C GLY A 14 -16.57 6.80 2.94
N ALA A 15 -16.76 8.13 3.01
CA ALA A 15 -15.84 9.09 2.42
C ALA A 15 -14.46 9.05 3.10
N THR A 16 -14.42 8.95 4.43
CA THR A 16 -13.17 8.84 5.19
C THR A 16 -12.44 7.55 4.84
N GLY A 17 -13.15 6.43 4.74
CA GLY A 17 -12.58 5.14 4.33
C GLY A 17 -11.97 5.20 2.93
N VAL A 18 -12.68 5.76 1.94
CA VAL A 18 -12.15 5.93 0.58
C VAL A 18 -10.93 6.84 0.58
N LEU A 19 -10.96 7.95 1.32
CA LEU A 19 -9.82 8.87 1.41
C LEU A 19 -8.58 8.18 2.01
N LEU A 20 -8.73 7.49 3.14
CA LEU A 20 -7.64 6.75 3.77
C LEU A 20 -7.10 5.64 2.86
N PHE A 21 -7.99 4.94 2.16
CA PHE A 21 -7.61 3.92 1.20
C PHE A 21 -6.82 4.49 0.01
N LEU A 22 -7.23 5.65 -0.53
CA LEU A 22 -6.49 6.32 -1.60
C LEU A 22 -5.12 6.86 -1.12
N ILE A 23 -5.04 7.37 0.11
CA ILE A 23 -3.78 7.77 0.73
C ILE A 23 -2.86 6.56 0.85
N ALA A 24 -3.35 5.48 1.46
CA ALA A 24 -2.60 4.23 1.57
C ALA A 24 -2.18 3.73 0.18
N PHE A 25 -3.07 3.76 -0.81
CA PHE A 25 -2.78 3.34 -2.18
C PHE A 25 -1.64 4.16 -2.83
N GLY A 26 -1.58 5.46 -2.53
CA GLY A 26 -0.54 6.34 -3.05
C GLY A 26 0.81 6.23 -2.33
N THR A 27 0.85 5.65 -1.12
CA THR A 27 2.10 5.53 -0.35
C THR A 27 2.93 4.32 -0.78
N ASP A 28 4.21 4.38 -0.42
CA ASP A 28 5.24 3.37 -0.64
C ASP A 28 5.56 2.55 0.63
N TYR A 29 4.63 2.51 1.60
CA TYR A 29 4.84 1.88 2.92
C TYR A 29 3.95 0.66 3.16
N TRP A 30 3.67 -0.13 2.12
CA TRP A 30 2.85 -1.33 2.28
C TRP A 30 3.68 -2.51 2.77
N LEU A 31 4.91 -2.58 2.29
CA LEU A 31 5.88 -3.60 2.66
C LEU A 31 7.15 -2.90 3.12
N LEU A 32 7.56 -3.21 4.35
CA LEU A 32 8.83 -2.77 4.92
C LEU A 32 9.71 -4.00 5.06
N ALA A 33 10.95 -3.92 4.58
CA ALA A 33 11.93 -4.98 4.72
C ALA A 33 13.29 -4.40 5.11
N THR A 34 14.07 -5.21 5.80
CA THR A 34 15.43 -4.88 6.20
C THR A 34 16.35 -5.99 5.73
N GLU A 35 17.45 -5.61 5.11
CA GLU A 35 18.48 -6.54 4.65
C GLU A 35 19.81 -6.22 5.34
N THR A 36 20.40 -7.24 5.96
CA THR A 36 21.78 -7.27 6.42
C THR A 36 22.65 -7.74 5.26
N CYS A 37 22.97 -6.86 4.30
CA CYS A 37 23.98 -7.20 3.31
C CYS A 37 25.34 -7.28 4.02
N GLY A 38 25.74 -8.49 4.42
CA GLY A 38 27.00 -8.75 5.09
C GLY A 38 28.18 -8.36 4.22
N ALA A 39 28.87 -7.27 4.56
CA ALA A 39 30.28 -7.16 4.22
C ALA A 39 31.00 -8.19 5.08
N GLU A 40 31.34 -9.35 4.51
CA GLU A 40 32.29 -10.28 5.11
C GLU A 40 33.66 -9.60 5.22
N THR A 41 33.86 -8.80 6.26
CA THR A 41 35.18 -8.38 6.71
C THR A 41 35.27 -8.70 8.20
N PRO A 42 36.01 -9.74 8.59
CA PRO A 42 36.05 -10.21 9.96
C PRO A 42 37.05 -9.36 10.76
N THR A 43 36.67 -8.15 11.17
CA THR A 43 37.36 -7.43 12.25
C THR A 43 36.54 -6.23 12.73
N GLU A 44 36.38 -6.17 14.07
CA GLU A 44 36.02 -5.01 14.90
C GLU A 44 34.63 -4.37 14.73
N VAL A 45 33.82 -4.49 15.79
CA VAL A 45 32.78 -3.58 16.31
C VAL A 45 32.32 -2.51 15.31
N ARG A 46 31.70 -2.93 14.21
CA ARG A 46 31.08 -2.04 13.23
C ARG A 46 29.60 -2.07 13.50
N LYS A 47 29.00 -0.92 13.81
CA LYS A 47 27.55 -0.76 13.76
C LYS A 47 27.07 -1.32 12.43
N GLU A 48 26.19 -2.33 12.46
CA GLU A 48 25.70 -2.95 11.24
C GLU A 48 24.95 -1.91 10.42
N ILE A 49 25.45 -1.64 9.21
CA ILE A 49 24.77 -0.78 8.25
C ILE A 49 23.71 -1.64 7.58
N LEU A 50 22.45 -1.35 7.87
CA LEU A 50 21.30 -2.05 7.31
C LEU A 50 20.82 -1.34 6.05
N THR A 51 20.34 -2.12 5.09
CA THR A 51 19.57 -1.59 3.96
C THR A 51 18.09 -1.73 4.28
N PHE A 52 17.40 -0.61 4.38
CA PHE A 52 15.95 -0.58 4.58
C PHE A 52 15.26 -0.40 3.24
N HIS A 53 14.23 -1.19 3.02
CA HIS A 53 13.38 -1.16 1.83
C HIS A 53 11.95 -0.82 2.24
N HIS A 54 11.32 0.04 1.47
CA HIS A 54 9.88 0.20 1.54
C HIS A 54 9.28 0.24 0.14
N GLU A 55 8.16 -0.43 0.01
CA GLU A 55 7.50 -0.66 -1.26
C GLU A 55 5.99 -0.41 -1.16
N GLY A 56 5.45 0.23 -2.19
CA GLY A 56 4.02 0.29 -2.44
C GLY A 56 3.71 0.06 -3.91
N PHE A 57 2.56 0.58 -4.37
CA PHE A 57 2.12 0.37 -5.75
C PHE A 57 3.04 1.05 -6.78
N PHE A 58 3.32 2.34 -6.55
CA PHE A 58 3.95 3.21 -7.55
C PHE A 58 5.45 3.29 -7.38
N TRP A 59 5.95 3.16 -6.15
CA TRP A 59 7.34 3.38 -5.81
C TRP A 59 7.89 2.24 -4.99
N ARG A 60 9.16 1.96 -5.25
CA ARG A 60 10.03 1.15 -4.43
C ARG A 60 11.22 2.01 -4.09
N CYS A 61 11.53 2.13 -2.81
CA CYS A 61 12.68 2.89 -2.37
C CYS A 61 13.52 2.11 -1.37
N TRP A 62 14.81 2.46 -1.30
CA TRP A 62 15.72 1.95 -0.30
C TRP A 62 16.66 3.04 0.20
N PHE A 63 17.14 2.86 1.43
CA PHE A 63 18.11 3.74 2.06
C PHE A 63 18.99 2.95 3.05
N PHE A 64 20.16 3.49 3.35
CA PHE A 64 21.11 2.88 4.29
C PHE A 64 21.02 3.58 5.63
N GLY A 65 20.94 2.84 6.72
CA GLY A 65 20.91 3.42 8.06
C GLY A 65 21.75 2.61 9.05
N GLU A 66 22.28 3.29 10.06
CA GLU A 66 22.72 2.63 11.29
C GLU A 66 21.47 2.26 12.08
N GLY A 67 21.28 1.00 12.47
CA GLY A 67 20.07 0.68 13.20
C GLY A 67 20.07 -0.69 13.85
N HIS A 68 19.51 -0.74 15.06
CA HIS A 68 18.91 -1.96 15.60
C HIS A 68 17.58 -2.19 14.87
N PRO A 69 17.32 -3.38 14.32
CA PRO A 69 16.15 -3.67 13.46
C PRO A 69 14.79 -3.58 14.16
N GLU A 70 14.76 -3.25 15.45
CA GLU A 70 13.60 -3.47 16.33
C GLU A 70 12.60 -2.31 16.40
N THR A 71 12.86 -1.15 15.78
CA THR A 71 11.95 0.01 15.89
C THR A 71 11.42 0.49 14.55
N ILE A 72 10.10 0.41 14.38
CA ILE A 72 9.37 0.91 13.18
C ILE A 72 9.60 2.41 12.90
N TRP A 73 10.06 3.16 13.90
CA TRP A 73 10.38 4.58 13.82
C TRP A 73 11.55 4.88 12.88
N THR A 74 12.50 3.95 12.72
CA THR A 74 13.63 4.10 11.78
C THR A 74 13.17 4.18 10.32
N PHE A 75 11.95 3.74 10.03
CA PHE A 75 11.37 3.78 8.68
C PHE A 75 10.54 5.05 8.43
N TRP A 76 10.30 5.86 9.46
CA TRP A 76 9.46 7.05 9.37
C TRP A 76 10.11 8.13 8.50
N TYR A 77 9.30 8.85 7.70
CA TYR A 77 9.78 9.75 6.63
C TYR A 77 10.80 10.80 7.07
N SER A 78 10.80 11.22 8.33
CA SER A 78 11.69 12.24 8.88
C SER A 78 13.04 11.70 9.36
N ASP A 79 13.20 10.39 9.48
CA ASP A 79 14.42 9.73 9.99
C ASP A 79 15.17 8.97 8.88
N GLN A 80 14.72 9.11 7.62
CA GLN A 80 15.32 8.45 6.47
C GLN A 80 16.67 9.09 6.15
N ALA A 81 17.74 8.33 6.40
CA ALA A 81 19.11 8.73 6.11
C ALA A 81 19.29 9.02 4.60
N HIS A 82 19.90 10.16 4.29
CA HIS A 82 20.23 10.52 2.91
C HIS A 82 21.51 9.77 2.50
N PRO A 83 21.58 9.19 1.29
CA PRO A 83 20.62 9.29 0.18
C PRO A 83 19.52 8.20 0.17
N LYS A 84 18.28 8.61 -0.12
CA LYS A 84 17.15 7.71 -0.47
C LYS A 84 17.11 7.51 -1.97
N PHE A 85 17.11 6.26 -2.40
CA PHE A 85 16.97 5.90 -3.81
C PHE A 85 15.57 5.37 -4.05
N CYS A 86 14.89 5.91 -5.06
CA CYS A 86 13.54 5.51 -5.42
C CYS A 86 13.46 5.21 -6.90
N MET A 87 12.67 4.20 -7.23
CA MET A 87 12.29 3.92 -8.59
C MET A 87 10.86 3.43 -8.66
N HIS A 88 10.32 3.43 -9.88
CA HIS A 88 8.93 3.06 -10.09
C HIS A 88 8.72 1.58 -9.84
N GLY A 89 7.80 1.25 -8.93
CA GLY A 89 7.47 -0.13 -8.53
C GLY A 89 6.91 -0.97 -9.67
N TYR A 90 6.24 -0.35 -10.66
CA TYR A 90 5.74 -1.05 -11.85
C TYR A 90 6.84 -1.52 -12.81
N LEU A 91 8.08 -1.00 -12.70
CA LEU A 91 9.23 -1.48 -13.48
C LEU A 91 9.79 -2.79 -12.92
N PHE A 92 9.37 -3.20 -11.71
CA PHE A 92 9.68 -4.49 -11.12
C PHE A 92 8.38 -5.26 -10.83
N PRO A 93 7.82 -5.94 -11.84
CA PRO A 93 6.71 -6.87 -11.62
C PRO A 93 7.13 -8.08 -10.76
N MET A 94 8.40 -8.20 -10.38
CA MET A 94 8.98 -9.39 -9.75
C MET A 94 9.83 -9.01 -8.54
N PRO A 95 9.81 -9.83 -7.46
CA PRO A 95 10.78 -9.69 -6.38
C PRO A 95 12.20 -9.78 -6.96
N ILE A 96 13.04 -8.81 -6.61
CA ILE A 96 14.46 -8.82 -6.99
C ILE A 96 15.07 -10.07 -6.37
N ALA A 97 15.54 -10.98 -7.22
CA ALA A 97 16.15 -12.23 -6.79
C ALA A 97 17.46 -11.95 -6.05
N LEU A 98 17.47 -12.17 -4.74
CA LEU A 98 18.70 -12.43 -4.00
C LEU A 98 19.05 -13.91 -4.17
N GLY A 99 19.42 -14.34 -5.38
CA GLY A 99 19.86 -15.73 -5.60
C GLY A 99 19.93 -16.19 -7.07
N PRO A 100 20.60 -17.32 -7.35
CA PRO A 100 20.73 -17.90 -8.70
C PRO A 100 19.38 -18.25 -9.34
N PHE A 101 19.18 -17.82 -10.58
CA PHE A 101 17.99 -18.13 -11.36
C PHE A 101 18.06 -19.57 -11.91
N PRO A 102 16.97 -20.37 -11.84
CA PRO A 102 15.67 -20.10 -11.20
C PRO A 102 15.62 -20.50 -9.71
N HIS A 103 15.12 -19.62 -8.84
CA HIS A 103 14.91 -19.90 -7.41
C HIS A 103 13.44 -20.25 -7.13
N PRO A 104 13.11 -21.30 -6.35
CA PRO A 104 11.71 -21.70 -6.09
C PRO A 104 10.83 -20.65 -5.38
N SER A 105 11.44 -19.71 -4.64
CA SER A 105 10.75 -18.61 -3.97
C SER A 105 10.27 -17.50 -4.93
N TYR A 106 10.76 -17.48 -6.16
CA TYR A 106 10.44 -16.46 -7.15
C TYR A 106 9.00 -16.57 -7.67
N ASP A 107 8.56 -17.79 -8.02
CA ASP A 107 7.25 -18.00 -8.65
C ASP A 107 6.10 -17.64 -7.71
N THR A 108 6.20 -17.99 -6.43
CA THR A 108 5.11 -17.78 -5.46
C THR A 108 4.95 -16.30 -5.10
N THR A 109 6.05 -15.58 -4.89
CA THR A 109 6.03 -14.15 -4.55
C THR A 109 5.59 -13.29 -5.73
N ALA A 110 5.99 -13.62 -6.97
CA ALA A 110 5.52 -12.93 -8.17
C ALA A 110 4.00 -13.10 -8.37
N VAL A 111 3.50 -14.33 -8.22
CA VAL A 111 2.07 -14.64 -8.33
C VAL A 111 1.25 -13.91 -7.26
N TYR A 112 1.70 -13.97 -6.00
CA TYR A 112 1.02 -13.29 -4.89
C TYR A 112 0.91 -11.78 -5.14
N ARG A 113 2.02 -11.14 -5.50
CA ARG A 113 2.06 -9.70 -5.79
C ARG A 113 1.16 -9.33 -6.96
N GLY A 114 1.13 -10.14 -8.02
CA GLY A 114 0.26 -9.93 -9.18
C GLY A 114 -1.23 -9.94 -8.82
N PHE A 115 -1.70 -10.98 -8.12
CA PHE A 115 -3.09 -11.05 -7.67
C PHE A 115 -3.45 -9.90 -6.73
N TRP A 116 -2.58 -9.58 -5.78
CA TRP A 116 -2.81 -8.51 -4.83
C TRP A 116 -2.89 -7.13 -5.50
N THR A 117 -2.03 -6.88 -6.49
CA THR A 117 -2.08 -5.68 -7.33
C THR A 117 -3.42 -5.58 -8.07
N ALA A 118 -3.90 -6.68 -8.66
CA ALA A 118 -5.18 -6.71 -9.35
C ALA A 118 -6.36 -6.42 -8.41
N PHE A 119 -6.37 -7.03 -7.21
CA PHE A 119 -7.41 -6.78 -6.21
C PHE A 119 -7.43 -5.34 -5.74
N ILE A 120 -6.27 -4.73 -5.49
CA ILE A 120 -6.18 -3.31 -5.10
C ILE A 120 -6.70 -2.40 -6.20
N VAL A 121 -6.35 -2.64 -7.47
CA VAL A 121 -6.87 -1.82 -8.59
C VAL A 121 -8.39 -1.95 -8.70
N LEU A 122 -8.93 -3.16 -8.56
CA LEU A 122 -10.37 -3.40 -8.53
C LEU A 122 -11.04 -2.71 -7.34
N ALA A 123 -10.40 -2.75 -6.16
CA ALA A 123 -10.86 -2.09 -4.95
C ALA A 123 -10.93 -0.57 -5.13
N VAL A 124 -9.90 0.05 -5.73
CA VAL A 124 -9.85 1.48 -6.04
C VAL A 124 -10.94 1.85 -7.03
N ALA A 125 -11.06 1.10 -8.14
CA ALA A 125 -12.09 1.34 -9.14
C ALA A 125 -13.50 1.23 -8.53
N ALA A 126 -13.78 0.18 -7.74
CA ALA A 126 -15.04 0.01 -7.04
C ALA A 126 -15.31 1.15 -6.05
N GLY A 127 -14.32 1.59 -5.29
CA GLY A 127 -14.43 2.68 -4.33
C GLY A 127 -14.78 4.02 -5.01
N LEU A 128 -14.12 4.33 -6.13
CA LEU A 128 -14.36 5.53 -6.92
C LEU A 128 -15.75 5.52 -7.57
N VAL A 129 -16.16 4.39 -8.17
CA VAL A 129 -17.50 4.22 -8.75
C VAL A 129 -18.57 4.32 -7.67
N GLY A 130 -18.37 3.67 -6.52
CA GLY A 130 -19.27 3.74 -5.38
C GLY A 130 -19.44 5.17 -4.88
N GLY A 131 -18.33 5.88 -4.66
CA GLY A 131 -18.33 7.29 -4.26
C GLY A 131 -19.06 8.19 -5.26
N LEU A 132 -18.78 8.04 -6.55
CA LEU A 132 -19.45 8.81 -7.62
C LEU A 132 -20.96 8.56 -7.62
N LEU A 133 -21.41 7.31 -7.51
CA LEU A 133 -22.83 6.97 -7.46
C LEU A 133 -23.54 7.58 -6.24
N LEU A 134 -22.86 7.68 -5.10
CA LEU A 134 -23.40 8.32 -3.90
C LEU A 134 -23.51 9.84 -4.08
N VAL A 135 -22.49 10.49 -4.65
CA VAL A 135 -22.50 11.94 -4.96
C VAL A 135 -23.60 12.26 -5.97
N CYS A 136 -23.68 11.51 -7.07
CA CYS A 136 -24.73 11.65 -8.06
C CYS A 136 -26.12 11.30 -7.50
N GLY A 137 -26.22 10.45 -6.47
CA GLY A 137 -27.48 10.11 -5.82
C GLY A 137 -28.15 11.27 -5.08
N VAL A 138 -27.37 12.26 -4.62
CA VAL A 138 -27.84 13.44 -3.87
C VAL A 138 -28.78 14.33 -4.68
N PRO A 139 -28.41 14.86 -5.87
CA PRO A 139 -29.28 15.74 -6.64
C PRO A 139 -30.54 15.03 -7.17
N PHE A 140 -30.47 13.72 -7.44
CA PHE A 140 -31.59 12.96 -8.01
C PHE A 140 -32.46 12.27 -6.95
N VAL A 141 -32.13 12.38 -5.65
CA VAL A 141 -32.81 11.72 -4.52
C VAL A 141 -33.08 10.23 -4.83
N SER A 142 -32.15 9.58 -5.54
CA SER A 142 -32.37 8.25 -6.10
C SER A 142 -31.99 7.18 -5.08
N PRO A 143 -32.94 6.45 -4.48
CA PRO A 143 -32.63 5.39 -3.52
C PRO A 143 -31.87 4.23 -4.17
N ARG A 144 -31.96 4.08 -5.49
CA ARG A 144 -31.21 3.06 -6.25
C ARG A 144 -29.72 3.39 -6.28
N SER A 145 -29.37 4.66 -6.50
CA SER A 145 -27.96 5.10 -6.52
C SER A 145 -27.29 4.90 -5.16
N TYR A 146 -28.01 5.18 -4.06
CA TYR A 146 -27.51 4.90 -2.70
C TYR A 146 -27.27 3.41 -2.44
N LYS A 147 -28.19 2.53 -2.87
CA LYS A 147 -28.05 1.08 -2.70
C LYS A 147 -26.87 0.52 -3.50
N VAL A 148 -26.77 0.88 -4.78
CA VAL A 148 -25.71 0.40 -5.67
C VAL A 148 -24.36 0.98 -5.26
N GLY A 149 -24.29 2.29 -4.99
CA GLY A 149 -23.07 2.96 -4.54
C GLY A 149 -22.55 2.40 -3.22
N GLY A 150 -23.43 2.17 -2.24
CA GLY A 150 -23.06 1.51 -0.99
C GLY A 150 -22.56 0.08 -1.20
N GLY A 151 -23.15 -0.68 -2.13
CA GLY A 151 -22.68 -2.01 -2.52
C GLY A 151 -21.25 -1.98 -3.07
N PHE A 152 -20.95 -1.01 -3.93
CA PHE A 152 -19.58 -0.81 -4.45
C PHE A 152 -18.58 -0.46 -3.36
N LEU A 153 -18.95 0.37 -2.37
CA LEU A 153 -18.06 0.67 -1.23
C LEU A 153 -17.80 -0.58 -0.36
N LEU A 154 -18.81 -1.41 -0.14
CA LEU A 154 -18.64 -2.68 0.59
C LEU A 154 -17.75 -3.66 -0.17
N ALA A 155 -17.92 -3.76 -1.49
CA ALA A 155 -17.06 -4.59 -2.34
C ALA A 155 -15.62 -4.08 -2.35
N SER A 156 -15.44 -2.75 -2.45
CA SER A 156 -14.14 -2.09 -2.39
C SER A 156 -13.37 -2.44 -1.11
N GLY A 157 -14.01 -2.39 0.06
CA GLY A 157 -13.37 -2.77 1.32
C GLY A 157 -13.18 -4.28 1.55
N LYS A 158 -13.71 -5.14 0.68
CA LYS A 158 -13.56 -6.60 0.75
C LYS A 158 -12.44 -7.13 -0.15
N LEU A 159 -12.15 -6.40 -1.22
CA LEU A 159 -11.05 -6.64 -2.14
C LEU A 159 -9.73 -6.17 -1.52
#